data_AF-A0A2S9H498-F1
#
_entry.id   AF-A0A2S9H498-F1
#
_cell.length_a   1.000
_cell.length_b   1.000
_cell.length_c   1.000
_cell.angle_alpha   90.00
_cell.angle_beta   90.00
_cell.angle_gamma   90.00
#
_symmetry.space_group_name_H-M   'P 1'
#
loop_
_entity.id
_entity.type
_entity.pdbx_description
1 polymer ?
#
loop_
_entity_poly.entity_id
_entity_poly.type
_entity_poly.pdbx_seq_one_letter_code
_entity_poly.pdbx_strand_id
1 'polypeptide(L)'
;MTMEHYLKIMDSHVHRYGIPAQVSLQGEGEPTLNHDFFNMAAHVRRIGSEPTTITNGSYKYPEHFAQSFKKIGISLDTLDPAEASRVGRHNLARVLEFIESVSSFLEVTIFTVAISPSFHAVAAWCQQRGLKHIVQPLQSKPDYNYRYPQHVVVHPRPSLYQCAYLQQDLMRYYAIDSGEFPCCFIKDARHYVSIADLKQQLANKQIPASCSGCKELK
;
A
#
# COMPACT_ATOMS: atom_id res chain seq x y z
N MET A 1 -1.65 -1.34 -15.60
CA MET A 1 -1.60 0.06 -16.07
C MET A 1 -0.47 0.15 -17.09
N THR A 2 -0.70 0.70 -18.28
CA THR A 2 0.37 0.91 -19.28
C THR A 2 1.16 2.18 -18.98
N MET A 3 2.36 2.32 -19.53
CA MET A 3 3.13 3.57 -19.42
C MET A 3 2.37 4.80 -19.91
N GLU A 4 1.71 4.72 -21.08
CA GLU A 4 0.95 5.85 -21.64
C GLU A 4 -0.14 6.33 -20.66
N HIS A 5 -0.87 5.39 -20.07
CA HIS A 5 -1.92 5.71 -19.12
C HIS A 5 -1.32 6.31 -17.82
N TYR A 6 -0.25 5.72 -17.30
CA TYR A 6 0.48 6.28 -16.16
C TYR A 6 0.93 7.73 -16.41
N LEU A 7 1.48 8.02 -17.60
CA LEU A 7 1.92 9.37 -17.97
C LEU A 7 0.76 10.37 -17.92
N LYS A 8 -0.42 10.02 -18.47
CA LYS A 8 -1.61 10.87 -18.41
C LYS A 8 -2.03 11.18 -16.97
N ILE A 9 -1.96 10.20 -16.08
CA ILE A 9 -2.26 10.39 -14.65
C ILE A 9 -1.25 11.36 -14.03
N MET A 10 0.04 11.15 -14.26
CA MET A 10 1.10 11.99 -13.71
C MET A 10 1.03 13.43 -14.22
N ASP A 11 0.85 13.63 -15.53
CA ASP A 11 0.70 14.96 -16.13
C ASP A 11 -0.51 15.69 -15.54
N SER A 12 -1.64 14.99 -15.40
CA SER A 12 -2.85 15.53 -14.79
C SER A 12 -2.66 15.88 -13.31
N HIS A 13 -1.95 15.04 -12.55
CA HIS A 13 -1.64 15.28 -11.14
C HIS A 13 -0.73 16.49 -11.00
N VAL A 14 0.38 16.55 -11.76
CA VAL A 14 1.34 17.65 -11.71
C VAL A 14 0.69 18.97 -12.10
N HIS A 15 -0.17 18.97 -13.11
CA HIS A 15 -0.92 20.16 -13.50
C HIS A 15 -1.85 20.67 -12.39
N ARG A 16 -2.53 19.76 -11.66
CA ARG A 16 -3.53 20.12 -10.65
C ARG A 16 -2.95 20.39 -9.26
N TYR A 17 -1.90 19.66 -8.86
CA TYR A 17 -1.39 19.61 -7.50
C TYR A 17 0.11 19.94 -7.39
N GLY A 18 0.81 20.09 -8.51
CA GLY A 18 2.25 20.22 -8.55
C GLY A 18 2.98 18.88 -8.46
N ILE A 19 4.32 18.94 -8.41
CA ILE A 19 5.16 17.74 -8.31
C ILE A 19 5.01 17.13 -6.91
N PRO A 20 4.56 15.86 -6.79
CA PRO A 20 4.43 15.23 -5.49
C PRO A 20 5.82 14.97 -4.90
N ALA A 21 5.96 15.10 -3.58
CA ALA A 21 7.22 14.76 -2.91
C ALA A 21 7.58 13.26 -3.07
N GLN A 22 6.56 12.39 -3.15
CA GLN A 22 6.73 10.96 -3.30
C GLN A 22 5.60 10.34 -4.14
N VAL A 23 5.94 9.34 -4.95
CA VAL A 23 4.98 8.50 -5.68
C VAL A 23 5.15 7.04 -5.26
N SER A 24 4.12 6.48 -4.63
CA SER A 24 4.11 5.07 -4.27
C SER A 24 3.57 4.23 -5.43
N LEU A 25 4.45 3.51 -6.12
CA LEU A 25 4.13 2.56 -7.17
C LEU A 25 3.70 1.22 -6.55
N GLN A 26 2.43 1.17 -6.14
CA GLN A 26 1.80 0.00 -5.51
C GLN A 26 0.35 -0.13 -5.99
N GLY A 27 -0.23 -1.30 -5.81
CA GLY A 27 -1.62 -1.57 -6.18
C GLY A 27 -2.10 -2.91 -5.65
N GLU A 28 -3.18 -3.42 -6.22
CA GLU A 28 -3.60 -4.79 -5.98
C GLU A 28 -2.67 -5.77 -6.71
N GLY A 29 -2.10 -6.72 -5.99
CA GLY A 29 -1.14 -7.68 -6.54
C GLY A 29 0.32 -7.24 -6.41
N GLU A 30 1.18 -7.85 -7.22
CA GLU A 30 2.63 -7.59 -7.20
C GLU A 30 3.00 -6.53 -8.26
N PRO A 31 3.45 -5.32 -7.86
CA PRO A 31 3.71 -4.23 -8.81
C PRO A 31 4.81 -4.55 -9.84
N THR A 32 5.81 -5.36 -9.46
CA THR A 32 6.92 -5.72 -10.37
C THR A 32 6.51 -6.64 -11.52
N LEU A 33 5.30 -7.19 -11.53
CA LEU A 33 4.76 -7.93 -12.67
C LEU A 33 4.36 -7.03 -13.83
N ASN A 34 4.26 -5.72 -13.60
CA ASN A 34 4.06 -4.75 -14.68
C ASN A 34 5.37 -4.55 -15.45
N HIS A 35 5.36 -4.82 -16.75
CA HIS A 35 6.52 -4.65 -17.62
C HIS A 35 7.10 -3.23 -17.62
N ASP A 36 6.26 -2.22 -17.36
CA ASP A 36 6.67 -0.82 -17.30
C ASP A 36 7.06 -0.34 -15.89
N PHE A 37 7.04 -1.20 -14.87
CA PHE A 37 7.23 -0.81 -13.47
C PHE A 37 8.48 0.05 -13.23
N PHE A 38 9.64 -0.39 -13.73
CA PHE A 38 10.89 0.35 -13.56
C PHE A 38 10.96 1.60 -14.46
N ASN A 39 10.29 1.61 -15.62
CA ASN A 39 10.15 2.80 -16.45
C ASN A 39 9.31 3.87 -15.75
N MET A 40 8.25 3.47 -15.07
CA MET A 40 7.43 4.34 -14.24
C MET A 40 8.27 4.92 -13.08
N ALA A 41 9.03 4.09 -12.36
CA ALA A 41 9.92 4.54 -11.29
C ALA A 41 10.99 5.53 -11.78
N ALA A 42 11.62 5.25 -12.93
CA ALA A 42 12.57 6.15 -13.56
C ALA A 42 11.93 7.49 -13.94
N HIS A 43 10.68 7.46 -14.43
CA HIS A 43 9.93 8.69 -14.70
C HIS A 43 9.70 9.50 -13.41
N VAL A 44 9.27 8.88 -12.31
CA VAL A 44 9.05 9.57 -11.03
C VAL A 44 10.30 10.35 -10.62
N ARG A 45 11.48 9.72 -10.71
CA ARG A 45 12.77 10.39 -10.42
C ARG A 45 13.03 11.55 -11.35
N ARG A 46 12.78 11.38 -12.66
CA ARG A 46 13.04 12.39 -13.70
C ARG A 46 12.24 13.67 -13.47
N ILE A 47 11.02 13.57 -12.94
CA ILE A 47 10.19 14.74 -12.61
C ILE A 47 10.53 15.36 -11.24
N GLY A 48 11.57 14.88 -10.56
CA GLY A 48 12.01 15.41 -9.26
C GLY A 48 11.26 14.86 -8.05
N SER A 49 10.50 13.77 -8.21
CA SER A 49 9.79 13.08 -7.12
C SER A 49 10.56 11.84 -6.65
N GLU A 50 10.28 11.35 -5.43
CA GLU A 50 10.87 10.12 -4.90
C GLU A 50 9.94 8.92 -5.18
N PRO A 51 10.37 7.89 -5.93
CA PRO A 51 9.59 6.68 -6.07
C PRO A 51 9.69 5.81 -4.81
N THR A 52 8.57 5.21 -4.41
CA THR A 52 8.52 4.15 -3.40
C THR A 52 7.65 3.00 -3.87
N THR A 53 7.82 1.83 -3.25
CA THR A 53 6.94 0.68 -3.50
C THR A 53 6.90 -0.23 -2.28
N ILE A 54 5.88 -1.07 -2.21
CA ILE A 54 5.84 -2.25 -1.35
C ILE A 54 5.68 -3.46 -2.27
N THR A 55 6.63 -4.39 -2.22
CA THR A 55 6.63 -5.64 -3.02
C THR A 55 6.48 -6.85 -2.12
N ASN A 56 6.07 -7.98 -2.67
CA ASN A 56 6.12 -9.28 -2.00
C ASN A 56 7.51 -9.95 -2.08
N GLY A 57 8.50 -9.32 -2.72
CA GLY A 57 9.87 -9.83 -2.82
C GLY A 57 10.05 -10.99 -3.82
N SER A 58 9.09 -11.21 -4.72
CA SER A 58 9.15 -12.29 -5.72
C SER A 58 9.84 -11.91 -7.04
N TYR A 59 10.40 -10.71 -7.16
CA TYR A 59 11.13 -10.30 -8.36
C TYR A 59 12.47 -11.05 -8.50
N LYS A 60 12.94 -11.27 -9.73
CA LYS A 60 14.14 -12.11 -10.01
C LYS A 60 15.45 -11.34 -9.96
N TYR A 61 15.40 -10.02 -10.18
CA TYR A 61 16.58 -9.19 -10.43
C TYR A 61 16.64 -8.04 -9.40
N PRO A 62 17.00 -8.32 -8.14
CA PRO A 62 17.01 -7.32 -7.07
C PRO A 62 17.82 -6.06 -7.39
N GLU A 63 18.87 -6.18 -8.22
CA GLU A 63 19.73 -5.10 -8.67
C GLU A 63 18.99 -3.99 -9.44
N HIS A 64 17.86 -4.30 -10.09
CA HIS A 64 17.06 -3.29 -10.78
C HIS A 64 16.46 -2.27 -9.79
N PHE A 65 16.23 -2.66 -8.54
CA PHE A 65 15.73 -1.73 -7.53
C PHE A 65 16.76 -0.67 -7.14
N ALA A 66 18.06 -1.00 -7.13
CA ALA A 66 19.14 -0.06 -6.82
C ALA A 66 19.16 1.15 -7.77
N GLN A 67 18.76 0.94 -9.01
CA GLN A 67 18.71 1.97 -10.04
C GLN A 67 17.48 2.86 -9.93
N SER A 68 16.44 2.45 -9.21
CA SER A 68 15.15 3.13 -9.23
C SER A 68 14.72 3.65 -7.86
N PHE A 69 15.17 3.07 -6.76
CA PHE A 69 14.68 3.38 -5.42
C PHE A 69 15.84 3.64 -4.47
N LYS A 70 15.62 4.50 -3.46
CA LYS A 70 16.50 4.59 -2.28
C LYS A 70 16.02 3.69 -1.15
N LYS A 71 14.69 3.49 -1.09
CA LYS A 71 14.02 2.69 -0.06
C LYS A 71 12.84 1.92 -0.64
N ILE A 72 12.59 0.74 -0.07
CA ILE A 72 11.44 -0.09 -0.43
C ILE A 72 10.78 -0.70 0.80
N GLY A 73 9.49 -0.98 0.66
CA GLY A 73 8.78 -1.87 1.56
C GLY A 73 8.78 -3.30 1.03
N ILE A 74 8.85 -4.28 1.92
CA ILE A 74 8.67 -5.69 1.59
C ILE A 74 7.61 -6.29 2.50
N SER A 75 6.58 -6.90 1.91
CA SER A 75 5.53 -7.61 2.65
C SER A 75 6.04 -8.97 3.11
N LEU A 76 6.09 -9.19 4.42
CA LEU A 76 6.47 -10.46 5.06
C LEU A 76 5.58 -10.69 6.29
N ASP A 77 4.64 -11.62 6.18
CA ASP A 77 3.63 -11.84 7.22
C ASP A 77 4.06 -12.88 8.28
N THR A 78 4.96 -13.78 7.92
CA THR A 78 5.42 -14.89 8.79
C THR A 78 6.76 -15.43 8.31
N LEU A 79 7.48 -16.10 9.22
CA LEU A 79 8.70 -16.86 8.94
C LEU A 79 8.45 -18.37 8.89
N ASP A 80 7.23 -18.82 9.18
CA ASP A 80 6.83 -20.22 9.08
C ASP A 80 6.36 -20.55 7.65
N PRO A 81 7.03 -21.45 6.91
CA PRO A 81 6.60 -21.86 5.58
C PRO A 81 5.17 -22.39 5.51
N ALA A 82 4.70 -23.11 6.54
CA ALA A 82 3.36 -23.68 6.57
C ALA A 82 2.30 -22.57 6.66
N GLU A 83 2.51 -21.62 7.57
CA GLU A 83 1.65 -20.45 7.66
C GLU A 83 1.71 -19.58 6.41
N ALA A 84 2.91 -19.32 5.87
CA ALA A 84 3.09 -18.53 4.65
C ALA A 84 2.25 -19.13 3.51
N SER A 85 2.32 -20.45 3.32
CA SER A 85 1.47 -21.17 2.36
C SER A 85 -0.02 -21.01 2.64
N ARG A 86 -0.44 -21.15 3.91
CA ARG A 86 -1.85 -21.00 4.32
C ARG A 86 -2.41 -19.60 4.01
N VAL A 87 -1.60 -18.55 4.13
CA VAL A 87 -2.01 -17.17 3.88
C VAL A 87 -1.75 -16.69 2.44
N GLY A 88 -1.37 -17.61 1.54
CA GLY A 88 -1.14 -17.32 0.11
C GLY A 88 0.18 -16.61 -0.18
N ARG A 89 1.15 -16.64 0.75
CA ARG A 89 2.51 -16.13 0.58
C ARG A 89 3.44 -17.27 0.19
N HIS A 90 3.39 -17.62 -1.09
CA HIS A 90 4.23 -18.68 -1.64
C HIS A 90 5.70 -18.24 -1.75
N ASN A 91 6.62 -19.22 -1.70
CA ASN A 91 8.07 -19.01 -1.90
C ASN A 91 8.76 -18.15 -0.83
N LEU A 92 8.42 -18.33 0.44
CA LEU A 92 9.04 -17.62 1.58
C LEU A 92 10.58 -17.58 1.50
N ALA A 93 11.24 -18.70 1.21
CA ALA A 93 12.70 -18.77 1.12
C ALA A 93 13.27 -17.72 0.16
N ARG A 94 12.62 -17.58 -1.01
CA ARG A 94 13.03 -16.60 -2.02
C ARG A 94 12.77 -15.16 -1.58
N VAL A 95 11.69 -14.91 -0.85
CA VAL A 95 11.42 -13.57 -0.27
C VAL A 95 12.52 -13.20 0.72
N LEU A 96 12.95 -14.15 1.56
CA LEU A 96 14.05 -13.93 2.49
C LEU A 96 15.38 -13.66 1.74
N GLU A 97 15.71 -14.46 0.73
CA GLU A 97 16.89 -14.22 -0.14
C GLU A 97 16.84 -12.85 -0.81
N PHE A 98 15.67 -12.43 -1.29
CA PHE A 98 15.48 -11.11 -1.89
C PHE A 98 15.72 -10.01 -0.88
N ILE A 99 15.19 -10.12 0.35
CA ILE A 99 15.41 -9.15 1.43
C ILE A 99 16.91 -9.04 1.73
N GLU A 100 17.62 -10.15 1.91
CA GLU A 100 19.07 -10.12 2.18
C GLU A 100 19.84 -9.44 1.04
N SER A 101 19.47 -9.74 -0.21
CA SER A 101 20.12 -9.18 -1.39
C SER A 101 19.98 -7.66 -1.44
N VAL A 102 18.76 -7.14 -1.31
CA VAL A 102 18.47 -5.70 -1.46
C VAL A 102 18.86 -4.87 -0.25
N SER A 103 18.89 -5.46 0.95
CA SER A 103 19.24 -4.74 2.19
C SER A 103 20.70 -4.26 2.22
N SER A 104 21.55 -4.79 1.34
CA SER A 104 22.94 -4.34 1.21
C SER A 104 23.10 -2.99 0.50
N PHE A 105 22.09 -2.55 -0.25
CA PHE A 105 22.16 -1.32 -1.05
C PHE A 105 20.89 -0.45 -1.00
N LEU A 106 19.84 -0.87 -0.28
CA LEU A 106 18.60 -0.11 -0.07
C LEU A 106 18.22 -0.03 1.40
N GLU A 107 17.52 1.04 1.77
CA GLU A 107 16.76 1.06 3.01
C GLU A 107 15.51 0.17 2.86
N VAL A 108 15.43 -0.89 3.67
CA VAL A 108 14.32 -1.84 3.64
C VAL A 108 13.43 -1.68 4.87
N THR A 109 12.13 -1.56 4.64
CA THR A 109 11.11 -1.68 5.69
C THR A 109 10.29 -2.93 5.47
N ILE A 110 10.24 -3.80 6.48
CA ILE A 110 9.38 -4.97 6.49
C ILE A 110 7.99 -4.57 6.96
N PHE A 111 6.97 -4.93 6.17
CA PHE A 111 5.57 -4.74 6.50
C PHE A 111 4.92 -6.09 6.78
N THR A 112 4.23 -6.18 7.92
CA THR A 112 3.46 -7.38 8.30
C THR A 112 2.02 -6.99 8.57
N VAL A 113 1.07 -7.75 8.03
CA VAL A 113 -0.34 -7.60 8.44
C VAL A 113 -0.59 -8.43 9.70
N ALA A 114 -1.18 -7.82 10.72
CA ALA A 114 -1.47 -8.46 12.01
C ALA A 114 -2.66 -9.45 11.92
N ILE A 115 -2.51 -10.53 11.15
CA ILE A 115 -3.47 -11.63 11.02
C ILE A 115 -3.17 -12.80 11.97
N SER A 116 -1.98 -12.86 12.54
CA SER A 116 -1.59 -13.89 13.51
C SER A 116 -0.49 -13.36 14.43
N PRO A 117 -0.20 -14.02 15.56
CA PRO A 117 0.93 -13.64 16.43
C PRO A 117 2.32 -13.75 15.78
N SER A 118 2.42 -14.29 14.57
CA SER A 118 3.69 -14.53 13.86
C SER A 118 4.47 -13.26 13.55
N PHE A 119 3.82 -12.09 13.58
CA PHE A 119 4.53 -10.80 13.49
C PHE A 119 5.57 -10.61 14.60
N HIS A 120 5.45 -11.27 15.76
CA HIS A 120 6.47 -11.22 16.81
C HIS A 120 7.78 -11.88 16.37
N ALA A 121 7.71 -13.03 15.68
CA ALA A 121 8.88 -13.69 15.14
C ALA A 121 9.53 -12.85 14.02
N VAL A 122 8.71 -12.24 13.16
CA VAL A 122 9.19 -11.30 12.13
C VAL A 122 9.88 -10.08 12.76
N ALA A 123 9.31 -9.52 13.83
CA ALA A 123 9.89 -8.37 14.54
C ALA A 123 11.28 -8.71 15.12
N ALA A 124 11.40 -9.86 15.80
CA ALA A 124 12.68 -10.32 16.33
C ALA A 124 13.72 -10.55 15.21
N TRP A 125 13.30 -11.15 14.09
CA TRP A 125 14.15 -11.37 12.93
C TRP A 125 14.63 -10.07 12.28
N CYS A 126 13.75 -9.06 12.16
CA CYS A 126 14.10 -7.73 11.67
C CYS A 126 15.09 -7.04 12.60
N GLN A 127 14.87 -7.12 13.91
CA GLN A 127 15.74 -6.52 14.92
C GLN A 127 17.17 -7.07 14.83
N GLN A 128 17.32 -8.39 14.69
CA GLN A 128 18.63 -9.04 14.54
C GLN A 128 19.41 -8.58 13.30
N ARG A 129 18.70 -8.08 12.27
CA ARG A 129 19.27 -7.62 11.00
C ARG A 129 19.34 -6.10 10.87
N GLY A 130 18.91 -5.36 11.90
CA GLY A 130 18.82 -3.90 11.82
C GLY A 130 17.78 -3.40 10.82
N LEU A 131 16.80 -4.23 10.46
CA LEU A 131 15.73 -3.84 9.52
C LEU A 131 14.60 -3.11 10.24
N LYS A 132 14.02 -2.11 9.58
CA LYS A 132 12.81 -1.45 10.08
C LYS A 132 11.61 -2.38 9.92
N HIS A 133 10.74 -2.46 10.93
CA HIS A 133 9.52 -3.25 10.89
C HIS A 133 8.29 -2.41 11.22
N ILE A 134 7.23 -2.57 10.42
CA ILE A 134 5.93 -1.94 10.63
C ILE A 134 4.85 -3.01 10.61
N VAL A 135 4.12 -3.14 11.73
CA VAL A 135 2.94 -4.00 11.83
C VAL A 135 1.71 -3.19 11.44
N GLN A 136 1.04 -3.62 10.38
CA GLN A 136 -0.19 -3.02 9.88
C GLN A 136 -1.40 -3.77 10.44
N PRO A 137 -2.34 -3.08 11.08
CA PRO A 137 -3.54 -3.75 11.55
C PRO A 137 -4.43 -4.12 10.37
N LEU A 138 -5.09 -5.30 10.44
CA LEU A 138 -6.07 -5.70 9.43
C LEU A 138 -7.21 -4.67 9.36
N GLN A 139 -7.60 -4.24 8.16
CA GLN A 139 -8.76 -3.36 7.99
C GLN A 139 -10.05 -4.16 8.16
N SER A 140 -11.07 -3.56 8.76
CA SER A 140 -12.34 -4.25 9.08
C SER A 140 -13.39 -4.07 7.99
N LYS A 141 -12.94 -3.87 6.76
CA LYS A 141 -13.81 -3.64 5.63
C LYS A 141 -14.47 -4.97 5.22
N PRO A 142 -15.69 -4.94 4.65
CA PRO A 142 -16.46 -6.14 4.34
C PRO A 142 -15.70 -7.18 3.48
N ASP A 143 -14.86 -6.72 2.56
CA ASP A 143 -14.00 -7.53 1.70
C ASP A 143 -12.95 -8.33 2.49
N TYR A 144 -12.40 -7.76 3.56
CA TYR A 144 -11.48 -8.46 4.47
C TYR A 144 -12.22 -9.47 5.34
N ASN A 145 -13.41 -9.13 5.83
CA ASN A 145 -14.21 -10.04 6.68
C ASN A 145 -14.58 -11.34 5.94
N TYR A 146 -14.82 -11.27 4.63
CA TYR A 146 -15.06 -12.46 3.82
C TYR A 146 -13.83 -13.40 3.79
N ARG A 147 -12.62 -12.84 3.67
CA ARG A 147 -11.36 -13.62 3.60
C ARG A 147 -10.83 -14.05 4.98
N TYR A 148 -11.13 -13.28 6.01
CA TYR A 148 -10.62 -13.45 7.37
C TYR A 148 -11.78 -13.40 8.39
N PRO A 149 -12.74 -14.34 8.34
CA PRO A 149 -13.96 -14.28 9.15
C PRO A 149 -13.70 -14.36 10.65
N GLN A 150 -12.59 -14.95 11.08
CA GLN A 150 -12.17 -15.00 12.48
C GLN A 150 -11.56 -13.68 12.98
N HIS A 151 -11.31 -12.71 12.09
CA HIS A 151 -10.74 -11.39 12.41
C HIS A 151 -11.73 -10.24 12.19
N VAL A 152 -13.04 -10.53 12.24
CA VAL A 152 -14.09 -9.50 12.16
C VAL A 152 -13.96 -8.57 13.36
N VAL A 153 -13.40 -7.39 13.11
CA VAL A 153 -13.34 -6.32 14.09
C VAL A 153 -14.56 -5.44 13.89
N VAL A 154 -15.48 -5.47 14.85
CA VAL A 154 -16.60 -4.52 14.87
C VAL A 154 -16.05 -3.16 15.24
N HIS A 155 -16.06 -2.21 14.31
CA HIS A 155 -15.68 -0.85 14.63
C HIS A 155 -16.85 -0.10 15.27
N PRO A 156 -16.61 0.58 16.41
CA PRO A 156 -17.59 1.52 16.93
C PRO A 156 -17.85 2.59 15.86
N ARG A 157 -19.07 3.14 15.85
CA ARG A 157 -19.38 4.27 14.99
C ARG A 157 -18.39 5.40 15.30
N PRO A 158 -17.83 6.08 14.28
CA PRO A 158 -16.98 7.24 14.48
C PRO A 158 -17.73 8.27 15.32
N SER A 159 -17.00 8.87 16.25
CA SER A 159 -17.52 9.89 17.15
C SER A 159 -17.42 11.30 16.56
N LEU A 160 -16.42 11.54 15.71
CA LEU A 160 -16.10 12.87 15.18
C LEU A 160 -16.58 13.06 13.73
N TYR A 161 -16.77 11.98 12.98
CA TYR A 161 -17.03 11.99 11.53
C TYR A 161 -15.92 12.72 10.77
N GLN A 162 -14.67 12.47 11.15
CA GLN A 162 -13.48 13.13 10.58
C GLN A 162 -12.53 12.13 9.95
N CYS A 163 -11.92 12.52 8.81
CA CYS A 163 -10.90 11.75 8.12
C CYS A 163 -9.78 12.69 7.68
N ALA A 164 -8.56 12.44 8.15
CA ALA A 164 -7.40 13.30 7.87
C ALA A 164 -7.09 13.39 6.36
N TYR A 165 -7.24 12.29 5.62
CA TYR A 165 -7.03 12.24 4.17
C TYR A 165 -7.98 13.15 3.38
N LEU A 166 -9.22 13.31 3.86
CA LEU A 166 -10.17 14.23 3.25
C LEU A 166 -9.89 15.68 3.67
N GLN A 167 -9.50 15.91 4.92
CA GLN A 167 -9.33 17.26 5.46
C GLN A 167 -8.03 17.95 5.01
N GLN A 168 -6.93 17.18 4.89
CA GLN A 168 -5.59 17.72 4.69
C GLN A 168 -4.98 17.34 3.33
N ASP A 169 -5.72 16.64 2.47
CA ASP A 169 -5.26 16.19 1.16
C ASP A 169 -3.89 15.46 1.20
N LEU A 170 -3.71 14.62 2.22
CA LEU A 170 -2.44 13.93 2.50
C LEU A 170 -1.97 13.00 1.38
N MET A 171 -2.87 12.57 0.50
CA MET A 171 -2.53 11.74 -0.65
C MET A 171 -3.57 11.85 -1.78
N ARG A 172 -3.18 11.34 -2.95
CA ARG A 172 -4.07 10.94 -4.03
C ARG A 172 -3.75 9.51 -4.41
N TYR A 173 -4.78 8.69 -4.56
CA TYR A 173 -4.69 7.32 -5.03
C TYR A 173 -5.34 7.22 -6.39
N TYR A 174 -4.63 6.59 -7.33
CA TYR A 174 -5.11 6.40 -8.70
C TYR A 174 -5.27 4.92 -8.96
N ALA A 175 -6.49 4.50 -9.30
CA ALA A 175 -6.77 3.13 -9.71
C ALA A 175 -6.30 2.89 -11.16
N ILE A 176 -6.26 1.60 -11.54
CA ILE A 176 -5.79 1.17 -12.87
C ILE A 176 -6.69 1.70 -14.00
N ASP A 177 -7.93 2.05 -13.70
CA ASP A 177 -8.96 2.63 -14.57
C ASP A 177 -9.00 4.17 -14.52
N SER A 178 -7.93 4.82 -14.05
CA SER A 178 -7.79 6.27 -13.85
C SER A 178 -8.61 6.87 -12.70
N GLY A 179 -9.38 6.07 -11.95
CA GLY A 179 -10.18 6.60 -10.85
C GLY A 179 -9.30 7.30 -9.82
N GLU A 180 -9.59 8.57 -9.54
CA GLU A 180 -8.88 9.36 -8.52
C GLU A 180 -9.64 9.33 -7.19
N PHE A 181 -8.91 8.96 -6.14
CA PHE A 181 -9.41 8.83 -4.78
C PHE A 181 -8.56 9.65 -3.80
N PRO A 182 -9.16 10.12 -2.68
CA PRO A 182 -8.43 10.86 -1.66
C PRO A 182 -7.53 9.97 -0.78
N CYS A 183 -7.70 8.64 -0.84
CA CYS A 183 -6.85 7.68 -0.14
C CYS A 183 -6.90 6.28 -0.77
N CYS A 184 -5.92 5.44 -0.43
CA CYS A 184 -5.85 4.05 -0.92
C CYS A 184 -6.76 3.05 -0.18
N PHE A 185 -7.48 3.52 0.84
CA PHE A 185 -8.39 2.68 1.65
C PHE A 185 -9.78 2.52 1.03
N ILE A 186 -10.12 3.30 0.01
CA ILE A 186 -11.36 3.09 -0.76
C ILE A 186 -11.11 1.90 -1.70
N LYS A 187 -11.63 0.72 -1.31
CA LYS A 187 -11.49 -0.54 -2.06
C LYS A 187 -12.69 -0.83 -2.95
N ASP A 188 -13.87 -0.37 -2.55
CA ASP A 188 -15.08 -0.49 -3.36
C ASP A 188 -15.43 0.88 -3.98
N ALA A 189 -15.06 1.03 -5.25
CA ALA A 189 -15.33 2.24 -6.02
C ALA A 189 -16.80 2.37 -6.46
N ARG A 190 -17.62 1.30 -6.37
CA ARG A 190 -19.03 1.34 -6.84
C ARG A 190 -19.89 2.35 -6.07
N HIS A 191 -19.48 2.65 -4.83
CA HIS A 191 -20.15 3.60 -3.95
C HIS A 191 -19.39 4.93 -3.80
N TYR A 192 -18.36 5.15 -4.60
CA TYR A 192 -17.60 6.39 -4.61
C TYR A 192 -18.13 7.31 -5.70
N VAL A 193 -18.53 8.54 -5.32
CA VAL A 193 -19.01 9.56 -6.25
C VAL A 193 -17.94 10.61 -6.51
N SER A 194 -17.50 11.33 -5.47
CA SER A 194 -16.42 12.31 -5.55
C SER A 194 -15.85 12.64 -4.17
N ILE A 195 -14.67 13.27 -4.13
CA ILE A 195 -14.07 13.79 -2.88
C ILE A 195 -15.01 14.79 -2.20
N ALA A 196 -15.68 15.66 -2.97
CA ALA A 196 -16.62 16.66 -2.45
C ALA A 196 -17.85 16.01 -1.80
N ASP A 197 -18.38 14.96 -2.43
CA ASP A 197 -19.50 14.18 -1.88
C ASP A 197 -19.12 13.48 -0.57
N LEU A 198 -17.93 12.86 -0.49
CA LEU A 198 -17.44 12.28 0.77
C LEU A 198 -17.35 13.32 1.89
N LYS A 199 -16.82 14.52 1.58
CA LYS A 199 -16.74 15.64 2.54
C LYS A 199 -18.12 16.07 3.00
N GLN A 200 -19.09 16.18 2.09
CA GLN A 200 -20.46 16.58 2.40
C GLN A 200 -21.20 15.56 3.28
N GLN A 201 -21.06 14.26 2.98
CA GLN A 201 -21.65 13.20 3.81
C GLN A 201 -21.11 13.24 5.24
N LEU A 202 -19.79 13.37 5.41
CA LEU A 202 -19.19 13.50 6.74
C LEU A 202 -19.65 14.76 7.48
N ALA A 203 -19.77 15.89 6.79
CA ALA A 203 -20.31 17.13 7.37
C ALA A 203 -21.76 16.94 7.87
N ASN A 204 -22.53 16.07 7.20
CA ASN A 204 -23.89 15.69 7.59
C ASN A 204 -23.95 14.57 8.64
N LYS A 205 -22.81 14.18 9.24
CA LYS A 205 -22.69 13.03 10.16
C LYS A 205 -23.17 11.71 9.55
N GLN A 206 -22.94 11.54 8.25
CA GLN A 206 -23.20 10.30 7.51
C GLN A 206 -21.86 9.65 7.15
N ILE A 207 -21.76 8.33 7.35
CA ILE A 207 -20.58 7.57 6.94
C ILE A 207 -20.74 7.19 5.47
N PRO A 208 -19.84 7.62 4.57
CA PRO A 208 -19.90 7.19 3.19
C PRO A 208 -19.75 5.67 3.09
N ALA A 209 -20.56 5.04 2.24
CA ALA A 209 -20.54 3.59 2.05
C ALA A 209 -19.14 3.06 1.66
N SER A 210 -18.42 3.79 0.80
CA SER A 210 -17.03 3.49 0.39
C SER A 210 -15.99 3.63 1.52
N CYS A 211 -16.35 4.32 2.62
CA CYS A 211 -15.52 4.54 3.81
C CYS A 211 -15.92 3.67 5.00
N SER A 212 -16.99 2.88 4.91
CA SER A 212 -17.47 2.03 6.01
C SER A 212 -16.37 1.06 6.47
N GLY A 213 -16.18 0.95 7.80
CA GLY A 213 -15.16 0.10 8.42
C GLY A 213 -13.72 0.59 8.28
N CYS A 214 -13.49 1.81 7.79
CA CYS A 214 -12.14 2.40 7.68
C CYS A 214 -11.63 2.91 9.04
N LYS A 215 -10.41 2.53 9.42
CA LYS A 215 -9.77 2.95 10.68
C LYS A 215 -9.36 4.43 10.73
N GLU A 216 -9.24 5.05 9.56
CA GLU A 216 -8.88 6.47 9.42
C GLU A 216 -10.06 7.42 9.70
N LEU A 217 -11.27 6.86 9.87
CA LEU A 217 -12.47 7.61 10.20
C LEU A 217 -12.66 7.65 11.74
N LYS A 218 -12.57 8.84 12.31
CA LYS A 218 -12.69 9.09 13.77
C LYS A 218 -14.04 9.67 14.15
#